data_AF-A0AAD3SAV6-F1
#
_entry.id   AF-A0AAD3SAV6-F1
#
_cell.length_a   1.000
_cell.length_b   1.000
_cell.length_c   1.000
_cell.angle_alpha   90.00
_cell.angle_beta   90.00
_cell.angle_gamma   90.00
#
_symmetry.space_group_name_H-M   'P 1'
#
loop_
_entity.id
_entity.type
_entity.pdbx_description
1 polymer ?
#
loop_
_entity_poly.entity_id
_entity_poly.type
_entity_poly.pdbx_seq_one_letter_code
_entity_poly.pdbx_strand_id
1 'polypeptide(L)'
;MRIVTTRTRIPRIRPEPSLTRRPRVKRHKISVYVGDESGILNRITGVLSRRGYNIESLAVGLNKDKDLFTIVVRGTEKVLRQVVEQLNKLVNVLKSEDISKEPQVERELVEKENETVRLTGRDSSGGSKELTLRSAYKEKADYNKVTNAGLRRRDQGRSNRQNISDNVKEVICQFKVSNEKLRLTFRLMRVQGLPAGASTSSVSIEAVIQGNVLVAILSNYMVDTDWLLSACPKLSKVPHVLVVHGESVVTLEYMKRTKPANWILHKPPLPISYGTHHSKAMLLVYPQGVRIVVHTANLIYVDWNNKSQGLWMQDFPWKDQNDSSTCELENDLIDYLASLKWPEFTSNLPSLGSFKINSSFFKKFDYGNAEVRLIASVPGHHSGSNLKKWGHMKLRSVLEQCNFDEECQKFPLVYQFSSLGSVDEKWMAELKSSMSSGSLEDKTPLGLGEPLIIWPTVEDVRCSLEGYAAGNAIPSPLNNVEKELLKKYWAKWKASHTGRCRTMPHIKTYTRYNGLGISADDSFLWDPGKY
;
A
#
# COMPACT_ATOMS: atom_id res chain seq x y z
N MET A 1 -9.24 78.15 -22.62
CA MET A 1 -10.23 77.15 -23.06
C MET A 1 -10.03 75.90 -22.23
N ARG A 2 -11.02 75.58 -21.37
CA ARG A 2 -11.10 74.53 -20.30
C ARG A 2 -10.00 74.51 -19.22
N ILE A 3 -10.44 74.91 -18.02
CA ILE A 3 -9.78 74.90 -16.70
C ILE A 3 -10.73 74.16 -15.72
N VAL A 4 -10.18 73.67 -14.60
CA VAL A 4 -10.77 73.32 -13.26
C VAL A 4 -11.20 71.84 -13.11
N THR A 5 -10.82 71.04 -12.08
CA THR A 5 -10.64 71.17 -10.60
C THR A 5 -9.44 70.33 -10.06
N THR A 6 -8.44 70.88 -9.35
CA THR A 6 -8.21 71.17 -7.90
C THR A 6 -7.79 70.03 -6.94
N ARG A 7 -6.71 70.32 -6.20
CA ARG A 7 -5.83 69.55 -5.26
C ARG A 7 -6.49 68.96 -4.00
N THR A 8 -5.86 67.89 -3.47
CA THR A 8 -5.68 67.69 -2.02
C THR A 8 -4.33 67.00 -1.71
N ARG A 9 -3.63 67.45 -0.65
CA ARG A 9 -2.30 66.98 -0.19
C ARG A 9 -2.41 65.69 0.65
N ILE A 10 -1.41 64.82 0.58
CA ILE A 10 -1.13 63.71 1.53
C ILE A 10 0.36 63.82 1.99
N PRO A 11 0.72 63.48 3.25
CA PRO A 11 1.96 63.92 3.92
C PRO A 11 3.24 63.15 3.53
N ARG A 12 4.40 63.75 3.85
CA ARG A 12 5.74 63.16 3.68
C ARG A 12 5.88 61.83 4.46
N ILE A 13 6.26 60.76 3.76
CA ILE A 13 6.65 59.46 4.33
C ILE A 13 8.18 59.47 4.58
N ARG A 14 8.59 59.00 5.76
CA ARG A 14 10.00 58.82 6.20
C ARG A 14 10.74 57.81 5.29
N PRO A 15 12.08 57.86 5.19
CA PRO A 15 12.81 56.88 4.38
C PRO A 15 12.60 55.46 4.92
N GLU A 16 12.20 54.53 4.05
CA GLU A 16 12.11 53.11 4.37
C GLU A 16 13.50 52.53 4.70
N PRO A 17 13.60 51.62 5.69
CA PRO A 17 14.83 50.90 5.96
C PRO A 17 15.12 49.88 4.84
N SER A 18 16.41 49.80 4.50
CA SER A 18 17.04 48.91 3.53
C SER A 18 16.34 47.55 3.31
N LEU A 19 16.06 47.25 2.03
CA LEU A 19 15.60 45.94 1.53
C LEU A 19 16.45 44.79 2.08
N THR A 20 15.86 44.01 2.98
CA THR A 20 16.43 42.72 3.39
C THR A 20 16.37 41.75 2.20
N ARG A 21 17.56 41.27 1.81
CA ARG A 21 17.78 40.26 0.76
C ARG A 21 16.84 39.07 0.98
N ARG A 22 15.94 38.77 0.03
CA ARG A 22 15.14 37.53 0.05
C ARG A 22 16.09 36.32 0.15
N PRO A 23 15.85 35.36 1.06
CA PRO A 23 16.74 34.22 1.24
C PRO A 23 16.77 33.36 -0.03
N ARG A 24 17.96 33.18 -0.60
CA ARG A 24 18.16 32.37 -1.81
C ARG A 24 18.03 30.88 -1.46
N VAL A 25 17.20 30.17 -2.21
CA VAL A 25 17.08 28.71 -2.17
C VAL A 25 18.29 28.08 -2.87
N LYS A 26 18.92 27.09 -2.25
CA LYS A 26 20.09 26.36 -2.77
C LYS A 26 19.92 24.86 -2.55
N ARG A 27 20.74 24.08 -3.26
CA ARG A 27 20.92 22.64 -3.06
C ARG A 27 21.87 22.47 -1.86
N HIS A 28 21.47 21.67 -0.87
CA HIS A 28 22.26 21.35 0.30
C HIS A 28 22.48 19.84 0.37
N LYS A 29 23.70 19.41 0.69
CA LYS A 29 24.07 18.02 0.85
C LYS A 29 24.40 17.73 2.30
N ILE A 30 23.81 16.66 2.84
CA ILE A 30 23.89 16.31 4.25
C ILE A 30 24.35 14.86 4.35
N SER A 31 25.46 14.63 5.03
CA SER A 31 25.89 13.28 5.41
C SER A 31 25.33 12.95 6.79
N VAL A 32 24.73 11.77 6.93
CA VAL A 32 24.12 11.31 8.18
C VAL A 32 24.73 9.95 8.51
N TYR A 33 25.42 9.89 9.65
CA TYR A 33 26.03 8.68 10.20
C TYR A 33 25.05 8.02 11.16
N VAL A 34 24.80 6.74 10.93
CA VAL A 34 23.70 6.05 11.57
C VAL A 34 24.19 4.69 12.10
N GLY A 35 23.72 4.32 13.29
CA GLY A 35 23.93 2.96 13.81
C GLY A 35 23.04 1.95 13.09
N ASP A 36 23.55 0.73 12.90
CA ASP A 36 22.81 -0.36 12.25
C ASP A 36 21.54 -0.72 13.06
N GLU A 37 20.37 -0.29 12.58
CA GLU A 37 19.06 -0.67 13.10
C GLU A 37 18.05 -0.79 11.96
N SER A 38 17.30 -1.90 11.97
CA SER A 38 16.23 -2.14 11.01
C SER A 38 15.22 -0.98 10.97
N GLY A 39 14.91 -0.51 9.77
CA GLY A 39 13.92 0.56 9.52
C GLY A 39 14.43 1.98 9.69
N ILE A 40 15.73 2.20 9.90
CA ILE A 40 16.28 3.55 10.11
C ILE A 40 16.18 4.45 8.87
N LEU A 41 16.29 3.90 7.67
CA LEU A 41 16.01 4.60 6.41
C LEU A 41 14.59 5.18 6.37
N ASN A 42 13.60 4.40 6.82
CA ASN A 42 12.19 4.82 6.86
C ASN A 42 11.96 5.92 7.92
N ARG A 43 12.70 5.88 9.04
CA ARG A 43 12.65 6.95 10.04
C ARG A 43 13.25 8.25 9.52
N ILE A 44 14.39 8.18 8.83
CA ILE A 44 15.07 9.36 8.24
C ILE A 44 14.19 9.98 7.15
N THR A 45 13.73 9.19 6.19
CA THR A 45 12.83 9.67 5.13
C THR A 45 11.51 10.19 5.69
N GLY A 46 10.92 9.51 6.68
CA GLY A 46 9.69 9.93 7.36
C GLY A 46 9.83 11.26 8.11
N VAL A 47 10.97 11.52 8.76
CA VAL A 47 11.27 12.79 9.44
C VAL A 47 11.29 13.97 8.47
N LEU A 48 11.79 13.71 7.25
CA LEU A 48 11.94 14.73 6.22
C LEU A 48 10.63 14.98 5.46
N SER A 49 9.91 13.92 5.09
CA SER A 49 8.66 14.00 4.35
C SER A 49 7.52 14.61 5.18
N ARG A 50 7.39 14.25 6.47
CA ARG A 50 6.37 14.81 7.37
C ARG A 50 6.44 16.33 7.53
N ARG A 51 7.63 16.90 7.35
CA ARG A 51 7.87 18.34 7.50
C ARG A 51 7.88 19.07 6.16
N GLY A 52 7.55 18.38 5.07
CA GLY A 52 7.48 18.94 3.72
C GLY A 52 8.84 19.37 3.18
N TYR A 53 9.94 18.77 3.65
CA TYR A 53 11.25 19.04 3.07
C TYR A 53 11.36 18.36 1.71
N ASN A 54 11.74 19.11 0.69
CA ASN A 54 11.95 18.58 -0.66
C ASN A 54 13.30 17.84 -0.71
N ILE A 55 13.23 16.52 -0.60
CA ILE A 55 14.36 15.61 -0.82
C ILE A 55 14.56 15.49 -2.33
N GLU A 56 15.73 15.89 -2.81
CA GLU A 56 16.13 15.78 -4.21
C GLU A 56 16.76 14.41 -4.50
N SER A 57 17.59 13.93 -3.56
CA SER A 57 18.13 12.56 -3.61
C SER A 57 18.48 12.05 -2.22
N LEU A 58 18.56 10.72 -2.12
CA LEU A 58 18.98 10.00 -0.91
C LEU A 58 19.78 8.78 -1.34
N ALA A 59 21.04 8.71 -0.95
CA ALA A 59 21.91 7.56 -1.19
C ALA A 59 22.31 6.94 0.15
N VAL A 60 22.50 5.62 0.18
CA VAL A 60 22.97 4.87 1.35
C VAL A 60 24.27 4.17 0.97
N GLY A 61 25.30 4.37 1.77
CA GLY A 61 26.57 3.67 1.67
C GLY A 61 26.89 2.97 2.98
N LEU A 62 27.58 1.84 2.90
CA LEU A 62 28.09 1.14 4.08
C LEU A 62 29.47 1.71 4.44
N ASN A 63 29.71 1.98 5.72
CA ASN A 63 31.01 2.27 6.29
C ASN A 63 31.30 1.25 7.40
N LYS A 64 32.56 1.04 7.77
CA LYS A 64 33.09 -0.15 8.49
C LYS A 64 32.23 -0.69 9.64
N ASP A 65 31.44 0.13 10.34
CA ASP A 65 30.45 -0.30 11.34
C ASP A 65 29.17 0.59 11.37
N LYS A 66 28.89 1.36 10.31
CA LYS A 66 27.83 2.40 10.28
C LYS A 66 27.23 2.56 8.89
N ASP A 67 25.93 2.82 8.84
CA ASP A 67 25.28 3.28 7.63
C ASP A 67 25.54 4.77 7.43
N LEU A 68 25.95 5.14 6.21
CA LEU A 68 26.13 6.52 5.79
C LEU A 68 25.03 6.90 4.80
N PHE A 69 24.13 7.79 5.21
CA PHE A 69 23.15 8.38 4.32
C PHE A 69 23.68 9.69 3.75
N THR A 70 23.60 9.87 2.45
CA THR A 70 23.82 11.17 1.79
C THR A 70 22.49 11.68 1.30
N ILE A 71 22.02 12.77 1.91
CA ILE A 71 20.72 13.39 1.62
C ILE A 71 20.95 14.71 0.92
N VAL A 72 20.30 14.89 -0.22
CA VAL A 72 20.28 16.18 -0.93
C VAL A 72 18.91 16.81 -0.74
N VAL A 73 18.89 18.03 -0.21
CA VAL A 73 17.66 18.79 0.02
C VAL A 73 17.74 20.16 -0.64
N ARG A 74 16.60 20.65 -1.14
CA ARG A 74 16.51 21.98 -1.76
C ARG A 74 15.79 22.94 -0.82
N GLY A 75 16.49 23.98 -0.35
CA GLY A 75 15.96 24.84 0.70
C GLY A 75 16.75 26.14 0.91
N THR A 76 16.30 26.96 1.86
CA THR A 76 17.11 28.07 2.37
C THR A 76 18.05 27.57 3.46
N GLU A 77 19.04 28.36 3.86
CA GLU A 77 19.89 28.03 5.03
C GLU A 77 19.10 27.73 6.31
N LYS A 78 17.93 28.37 6.46
CA LYS A 78 17.02 28.07 7.58
C LYS A 78 16.48 26.64 7.49
N VAL A 79 16.12 26.19 6.29
CA VAL A 79 15.64 24.82 6.03
C VAL A 79 16.76 23.82 6.27
N LEU A 80 17.98 24.08 5.78
CA LEU A 80 19.13 23.21 6.05
C LEU A 80 19.35 23.01 7.55
N ARG A 81 19.45 24.10 8.33
CA ARG A 81 19.62 24.00 9.79
C ARG A 81 18.51 23.20 10.45
N GLN A 82 17.26 23.44 10.05
CA GLN A 82 16.12 22.68 10.55
C GLN A 82 16.22 21.20 10.19
N VAL A 83 16.64 20.85 8.96
CA VAL A 83 16.83 19.45 8.55
C VAL A 83 17.89 18.77 9.43
N VAL A 84 19.08 19.37 9.58
CA VAL A 84 20.17 18.85 10.40
C VAL A 84 19.74 18.69 11.87
N GLU A 85 19.09 19.70 12.44
CA GLU A 85 18.58 19.63 13.82
C GLU A 85 17.54 18.52 14.02
N GLN A 86 16.68 18.27 13.03
CA GLN A 86 15.68 17.20 13.15
C GLN A 86 16.30 15.81 12.96
N LEU A 87 17.31 15.68 12.12
CA LEU A 87 18.03 14.42 11.94
C LEU A 87 18.82 14.07 13.21
N ASN A 88 19.52 15.03 13.82
CA ASN A 88 20.27 14.81 15.08
C ASN A 88 19.39 14.49 16.30
N LYS A 89 18.06 14.68 16.22
CA LYS A 89 17.12 14.27 17.28
C LYS A 89 16.76 12.79 17.23
N LEU A 90 17.11 12.09 16.15
CA LEU A 90 16.89 10.65 16.05
C LEU A 90 17.95 9.93 16.88
N VAL A 91 17.51 9.08 17.80
CA VAL A 91 18.39 8.34 18.73
C VAL A 91 19.51 7.58 18.02
N ASN A 92 19.23 7.08 16.80
CA ASN A 92 20.18 6.24 16.05
C ASN A 92 21.03 7.04 15.06
N VAL A 93 20.77 8.34 14.92
CA VAL A 93 21.64 9.23 14.16
C VAL A 93 22.77 9.64 15.08
N LEU A 94 23.95 9.11 14.80
CA LEU A 94 25.17 9.39 15.56
C LEU A 94 25.66 10.81 15.28
N LYS A 95 25.53 11.26 14.03
CA LYS A 95 25.96 12.58 13.58
C LYS A 95 25.30 12.94 12.25
N SER A 96 24.97 14.21 12.03
CA SER A 96 24.69 14.74 10.69
C SER A 96 25.50 15.99 10.40
N GLU A 97 26.06 16.08 9.19
CA GLU A 97 26.98 17.13 8.76
C GLU A 97 26.55 17.74 7.42
N ASP A 98 26.59 19.07 7.32
CA ASP A 98 26.44 19.77 6.03
C ASP A 98 27.77 19.73 5.27
N ILE A 99 27.80 18.99 4.17
CA ILE A 99 28.96 18.82 3.28
C ILE A 99 28.85 19.64 1.99
N SER A 100 27.92 20.60 1.93
CA SER A 100 27.62 21.38 0.71
C SER A 100 28.79 22.22 0.18
N LYS A 101 29.84 22.45 1.00
CA LYS A 101 31.00 23.29 0.67
C LYS A 101 32.28 22.49 0.42
N GLU A 102 32.26 21.18 0.62
CA GLU A 102 33.45 20.35 0.44
C GLU A 102 33.66 20.06 -1.06
N PRO A 103 34.89 20.13 -1.57
CA PRO A 103 35.19 19.69 -2.92
C PRO A 103 34.96 18.17 -3.01
N GLN A 104 34.05 17.78 -3.90
CA GLN A 104 33.60 16.40 -4.01
C GLN A 104 33.67 15.94 -5.47
N VAL A 105 34.06 14.68 -5.65
CA VAL A 105 33.88 13.97 -6.92
C VAL A 105 32.53 13.25 -6.84
N GLU A 106 31.51 13.78 -7.50
CA GLU A 106 30.27 13.03 -7.74
C GLU A 106 30.59 11.93 -8.76
N ARG A 107 30.68 10.68 -8.31
CA ARG A 107 30.62 9.52 -9.21
C ARG A 107 29.22 8.92 -9.07
N GLU A 108 28.29 9.38 -9.91
CA GLU A 108 27.28 8.45 -10.39
C GLU A 108 28.02 7.39 -11.21
N LEU A 109 27.61 6.13 -11.12
CA LEU A 109 27.96 5.16 -12.14
C LEU A 109 27.28 5.63 -13.43
N VAL A 110 28.01 6.46 -14.19
CA VAL A 110 27.76 6.69 -15.60
C VAL A 110 28.54 5.60 -16.31
N GLU A 111 27.84 4.55 -16.75
CA GLU A 111 28.39 3.70 -17.81
C GLU A 111 28.67 4.61 -19.01
N LYS A 112 29.94 4.73 -19.34
CA LYS A 112 30.36 5.46 -20.54
C LYS A 112 29.80 4.72 -21.74
N GLU A 113 29.01 5.41 -22.54
CA GLU A 113 28.68 5.00 -23.90
C GLU A 113 29.97 4.62 -24.64
N ASN A 114 30.05 3.39 -25.13
CA ASN A 114 31.06 3.02 -26.11
C ASN A 114 30.86 3.89 -27.36
N GLU A 115 31.87 4.70 -27.65
CA GLU A 115 32.05 5.42 -28.91
C GLU A 115 31.91 4.44 -30.07
N THR A 116 30.81 4.56 -30.82
CA THR A 116 30.71 3.92 -32.13
C THR A 116 31.26 4.90 -33.17
N VAL A 117 32.41 4.54 -33.73
CA VAL A 117 33.02 5.16 -34.91
C VAL A 117 31.96 5.31 -36.01
N ARG A 118 31.62 6.54 -36.38
CA ARG A 118 30.84 6.85 -37.58
C ARG A 118 31.79 7.26 -38.70
N LEU A 119 31.89 6.42 -39.72
CA LEU A 119 32.51 6.78 -40.99
C LEU A 119 31.68 7.88 -41.65
N THR A 120 32.31 9.02 -41.93
CA THR A 120 31.73 10.14 -42.65
C THR A 120 31.92 9.96 -44.15
N GLY A 121 30.82 9.90 -44.91
CA GLY A 121 30.80 10.28 -46.33
C GLY A 121 30.14 11.65 -46.47
N ARG A 122 30.82 12.61 -47.11
CA ARG A 122 30.20 13.83 -47.67
C ARG A 122 29.72 13.50 -49.09
N ASP A 123 28.59 14.02 -49.55
CA ASP A 123 28.37 15.35 -50.17
C ASP A 123 26.85 15.43 -50.50
N SER A 124 26.16 16.53 -50.84
CA SER A 124 26.39 17.98 -50.90
C SER A 124 25.02 18.59 -51.29
N SER A 125 24.34 19.28 -50.37
CA SER A 125 23.38 20.35 -50.68
C SER A 125 22.95 21.00 -49.36
N GLY A 126 23.40 22.24 -49.17
CA GLY A 126 23.28 22.98 -47.92
C GLY A 126 21.85 23.39 -47.59
N GLY A 127 21.50 23.29 -46.30
CA GLY A 127 20.28 23.82 -45.74
C GLY A 127 20.20 23.56 -44.24
N SER A 128 20.79 24.45 -43.43
CA SER A 128 20.56 24.49 -41.98
C SER A 128 19.13 24.95 -41.69
N LYS A 129 18.37 24.15 -40.93
CA LYS A 129 17.23 24.65 -40.14
C LYS A 129 17.36 24.16 -38.70
N GLU A 130 17.69 25.11 -37.84
CA GLU A 130 17.60 25.04 -36.38
C GLU A 130 16.13 25.20 -35.97
N LEU A 131 15.59 24.27 -35.19
CA LEU A 131 14.26 24.40 -34.57
C LEU A 131 14.38 24.09 -33.08
N THR A 132 14.46 25.17 -32.31
CA THR A 132 14.58 25.24 -30.86
C THR A 132 13.25 24.88 -30.19
N LEU A 133 13.21 23.81 -29.39
CA LEU A 133 12.07 23.51 -28.50
C LEU A 133 12.18 24.33 -27.21
N ARG A 134 11.64 25.55 -27.24
CA ARG A 134 11.29 26.36 -26.06
C ARG A 134 9.80 26.73 -26.13
N SER A 135 8.92 25.90 -25.56
CA SER A 135 7.63 26.34 -24.98
C SER A 135 6.80 25.13 -24.50
N ALA A 136 6.97 24.73 -23.24
CA ALA A 136 5.99 23.93 -22.51
C ALA A 136 6.03 24.28 -21.01
N TYR A 137 6.00 25.58 -20.73
CA TYR A 137 5.81 26.14 -19.39
C TYR A 137 4.93 27.40 -19.50
N LYS A 138 3.69 27.22 -19.95
CA LYS A 138 2.62 28.22 -19.85
C LYS A 138 1.26 27.61 -20.22
N GLU A 139 0.79 26.65 -19.42
CA GLU A 139 -0.63 26.25 -19.41
C GLU A 139 -0.96 25.58 -18.07
N LYS A 140 -0.97 26.40 -17.01
CA LYS A 140 -1.43 25.97 -15.67
C LYS A 140 -2.20 27.07 -14.93
N ALA A 141 -2.78 28.03 -15.66
CA ALA A 141 -3.49 29.17 -15.08
C ALA A 141 -4.97 29.30 -15.48
N ASP A 142 -5.49 28.51 -16.43
CA ASP A 142 -6.88 28.65 -16.90
C ASP A 142 -7.84 27.50 -16.55
N TYR A 143 -7.44 26.54 -15.70
CA TYR A 143 -8.32 25.45 -15.25
C TYR A 143 -9.17 25.79 -14.00
N ASN A 144 -9.10 27.02 -13.47
CA ASN A 144 -9.84 27.46 -12.28
C ASN A 144 -10.90 28.54 -12.54
N LYS A 145 -11.39 28.70 -13.77
CA LYS A 145 -12.45 29.67 -14.11
C LYS A 145 -13.71 29.13 -14.77
N VAL A 146 -13.87 27.80 -14.93
CA VAL A 146 -15.04 27.21 -15.64
C VAL A 146 -15.85 26.21 -14.78
N THR A 147 -15.87 26.35 -13.45
CA THR A 147 -16.76 25.53 -12.59
C THR A 147 -17.66 26.32 -11.65
N ASN A 148 -17.77 27.64 -11.81
CA ASN A 148 -18.66 28.49 -10.98
C ASN A 148 -19.71 29.30 -11.78
N ALA A 149 -20.04 28.86 -12.99
CA ALA A 149 -21.12 29.47 -13.79
C ALA A 149 -22.03 28.38 -14.37
N GLY A 150 -22.97 27.90 -13.55
CA GLY A 150 -24.00 26.97 -14.00
C GLY A 150 -24.70 26.29 -12.83
N LEU A 151 -25.63 27.02 -12.20
CA LEU A 151 -26.86 26.51 -11.54
C LEU A 151 -27.44 27.61 -10.64
N ARG A 152 -28.07 28.62 -11.26
CA ARG A 152 -29.06 29.50 -10.62
C ARG A 152 -30.17 29.83 -11.61
N ARG A 153 -31.32 29.18 -11.45
CA ARG A 153 -32.72 29.63 -11.69
C ARG A 153 -33.62 28.41 -11.37
N ARG A 154 -34.31 28.41 -10.23
CA ARG A 154 -35.70 28.90 -9.98
C ARG A 154 -36.77 28.02 -10.64
N ASP A 155 -37.44 27.21 -9.81
CA ASP A 155 -38.91 27.24 -9.62
C ASP A 155 -39.20 26.58 -8.26
N GLN A 156 -39.67 27.35 -7.26
CA GLN A 156 -41.06 27.65 -6.92
C GLN A 156 -41.80 26.46 -6.32
N GLY A 157 -42.39 26.73 -5.14
CA GLY A 157 -42.74 25.70 -4.18
C GLY A 157 -44.15 25.15 -4.31
N ARG A 158 -44.37 24.05 -3.61
CA ARG A 158 -45.66 23.74 -3.00
C ARG A 158 -45.46 22.87 -1.78
N SER A 159 -46.12 23.26 -0.70
CA SER A 159 -46.16 22.56 0.57
C SER A 159 -46.76 21.17 0.41
N ASN A 160 -46.20 20.18 1.11
CA ASN A 160 -47.05 19.32 1.92
C ASN A 160 -46.28 18.72 3.10
N ARG A 161 -46.80 19.02 4.29
CA ARG A 161 -46.53 18.30 5.54
C ARG A 161 -47.14 16.91 5.40
N GLN A 162 -46.33 15.85 5.42
CA GLN A 162 -46.61 14.59 6.12
C GLN A 162 -45.50 13.56 5.84
N ASN A 163 -45.29 12.70 6.84
CA ASN A 163 -44.39 11.55 6.88
C ASN A 163 -42.94 11.82 7.30
N ILE A 164 -42.84 12.37 8.52
CA ILE A 164 -41.73 12.10 9.45
C ILE A 164 -41.91 10.65 9.95
N SER A 165 -41.41 9.66 9.22
CA SER A 165 -41.16 8.30 9.77
C SER A 165 -40.22 7.41 8.95
N ASP A 166 -39.86 7.77 7.71
CA ASP A 166 -39.19 6.81 6.81
C ASP A 166 -37.66 6.99 6.68
N ASN A 167 -37.05 7.85 7.50
CA ASN A 167 -35.64 8.26 7.34
C ASN A 167 -34.62 7.52 8.24
N VAL A 168 -34.97 6.35 8.78
CA VAL A 168 -34.07 5.51 9.63
C VAL A 168 -33.63 4.21 8.94
N LYS A 169 -33.99 4.01 7.67
CA LYS A 169 -33.33 2.99 6.84
C LYS A 169 -32.11 3.62 6.18
N GLU A 170 -31.01 3.80 6.93
CA GLU A 170 -29.68 3.77 6.30
C GLU A 170 -29.47 2.35 5.79
N VAL A 171 -29.99 2.16 4.59
CA VAL A 171 -29.82 1.00 3.72
C VAL A 171 -28.33 0.69 3.71
N ILE A 172 -27.92 -0.51 4.20
CA ILE A 172 -26.72 -1.16 3.66
C ILE A 172 -26.87 -0.99 2.17
N CYS A 173 -26.03 -0.18 1.53
CA CYS A 173 -26.13 0.03 0.09
C CYS A 173 -26.35 -1.35 -0.52
N GLN A 174 -27.51 -1.53 -1.15
CA GLN A 174 -27.73 -2.65 -2.03
C GLN A 174 -26.64 -2.50 -3.10
N PHE A 175 -25.50 -3.15 -2.87
CA PHE A 175 -24.65 -3.66 -3.91
C PHE A 175 -25.45 -4.81 -4.57
N LYS A 176 -26.60 -4.47 -5.17
CA LYS A 176 -27.22 -5.28 -6.20
C LYS A 176 -26.29 -5.18 -7.39
N VAL A 177 -25.32 -6.07 -7.43
CA VAL A 177 -24.59 -6.35 -8.64
C VAL A 177 -24.97 -7.78 -9.04
N SER A 178 -25.32 -7.91 -10.32
CA SER A 178 -25.84 -9.12 -10.96
C SER A 178 -25.04 -10.38 -10.61
N ASN A 179 -25.66 -11.55 -10.79
CA ASN A 179 -25.26 -12.93 -10.40
C ASN A 179 -23.83 -13.44 -10.70
N GLU A 180 -22.81 -12.60 -10.95
CA GLU A 180 -21.39 -13.00 -11.03
C GLU A 180 -20.68 -12.79 -9.68
N LYS A 181 -20.98 -13.66 -8.70
CA LYS A 181 -20.69 -13.44 -7.26
C LYS A 181 -19.21 -13.31 -6.86
N LEU A 182 -18.25 -13.88 -7.59
CA LEU A 182 -16.81 -13.74 -7.29
C LEU A 182 -16.16 -12.48 -7.90
N ARG A 183 -16.66 -11.97 -9.02
CA ARG A 183 -16.14 -10.75 -9.66
C ARG A 183 -16.47 -9.49 -8.87
N LEU A 184 -17.20 -9.60 -7.76
CA LEU A 184 -17.73 -8.46 -7.00
C LEU A 184 -17.09 -8.23 -5.63
N THR A 185 -16.51 -9.27 -5.04
CA THR A 185 -15.93 -9.21 -3.69
C THR A 185 -14.44 -8.91 -3.72
N PHE A 186 -13.71 -9.32 -4.77
CA PHE A 186 -12.32 -8.92 -5.00
C PHE A 186 -12.22 -7.63 -5.84
N ARG A 187 -11.35 -6.72 -5.41
CA ARG A 187 -11.12 -5.41 -6.03
C ARG A 187 -9.64 -5.07 -5.97
N LEU A 188 -9.14 -4.43 -7.03
CA LEU A 188 -7.86 -3.72 -6.95
C LEU A 188 -8.09 -2.38 -6.23
N MET A 189 -7.11 -1.94 -5.46
CA MET A 189 -7.19 -0.61 -4.85
C MET A 189 -6.89 0.48 -5.87
N ARG A 190 -7.40 1.68 -5.59
CA ARG A 190 -7.17 2.87 -6.41
C ARG A 190 -5.69 3.24 -6.41
N VAL A 191 -5.19 3.66 -7.59
CA VAL A 191 -3.84 4.20 -7.72
C VAL A 191 -3.92 5.57 -8.37
N GLN A 192 -3.22 6.55 -7.80
CA GLN A 192 -3.14 7.90 -8.32
C GLN A 192 -2.26 7.94 -9.57
N GLY A 193 -2.66 8.77 -10.54
CA GLY A 193 -1.93 8.92 -11.81
C GLY A 193 -2.21 7.84 -12.85
N LEU A 194 -3.04 6.83 -12.56
CA LEU A 194 -3.52 5.89 -13.58
C LEU A 194 -4.60 6.51 -14.48
N PRO A 195 -4.70 6.09 -15.75
CA PRO A 195 -5.80 6.47 -16.64
C PRO A 195 -7.17 6.15 -16.03
N ALA A 196 -8.19 6.97 -16.33
CA ALA A 196 -9.53 6.83 -15.76
C ALA A 196 -10.11 5.40 -15.93
N GLY A 197 -9.88 4.79 -17.10
CA GLY A 197 -10.32 3.41 -17.40
C GLY A 197 -9.70 2.33 -16.50
N ALA A 198 -8.48 2.54 -15.97
CA ALA A 198 -7.80 1.58 -15.10
C ALA A 198 -8.31 1.60 -13.64
N SER A 199 -9.12 2.61 -13.30
CA SER A 199 -9.62 2.87 -11.94
C SER A 199 -11.13 2.61 -11.76
N THR A 200 -11.86 2.25 -12.82
CA THR A 200 -13.33 2.16 -12.84
C THR A 200 -13.91 1.20 -11.80
N SER A 201 -13.20 0.12 -11.49
CA SER A 201 -13.59 -0.88 -10.47
C SER A 201 -12.69 -0.85 -9.23
N SER A 202 -11.91 0.23 -9.03
CA SER A 202 -10.95 0.31 -7.94
C SER A 202 -11.53 0.97 -6.69
N VAL A 203 -11.07 0.55 -5.51
CA VAL A 203 -11.60 1.03 -4.22
C VAL A 203 -10.60 1.90 -3.46
N SER A 204 -11.10 2.92 -2.76
CA SER A 204 -10.35 3.72 -1.78
C SER A 204 -10.67 3.29 -0.36
N ILE A 205 -9.86 3.70 0.63
CA ILE A 205 -10.13 3.39 2.04
C ILE A 205 -11.46 3.97 2.53
N GLU A 206 -11.80 5.17 2.08
CA GLU A 206 -13.07 5.83 2.41
C GLU A 206 -14.27 5.05 1.85
N ALA A 207 -14.15 4.44 0.68
CA ALA A 207 -15.20 3.61 0.11
C ALA A 207 -15.39 2.29 0.88
N VAL A 208 -14.31 1.77 1.50
CA VAL A 208 -14.32 0.56 2.31
C VAL A 208 -14.95 0.82 3.68
N ILE A 209 -14.50 1.88 4.37
CA ILE A 209 -14.95 2.28 5.70
C ILE A 209 -15.96 3.43 5.57
N GLN A 210 -17.22 3.04 5.33
CA GLN A 210 -18.34 3.97 5.14
C GLN A 210 -19.55 3.53 5.95
N GLY A 211 -20.58 4.39 6.03
CA GLY A 211 -21.78 4.13 6.82
C GLY A 211 -21.56 4.25 8.33
N ASN A 212 -22.54 3.76 9.09
CA ASN A 212 -22.55 3.81 10.55
C ASN A 212 -21.83 2.59 11.15
N VAL A 213 -20.50 2.64 11.18
CA VAL A 213 -19.68 1.61 11.84
C VAL A 213 -19.79 1.77 13.35
N LEU A 214 -20.27 0.72 14.04
CA LEU A 214 -20.43 0.66 15.49
C LEU A 214 -19.15 0.23 16.20
N VAL A 215 -18.42 -0.72 15.60
CA VAL A 215 -17.11 -1.21 16.08
C VAL A 215 -16.22 -1.45 14.88
N ALA A 216 -14.96 -1.01 14.94
CA ALA A 216 -13.96 -1.30 13.92
C ALA A 216 -12.77 -2.05 14.54
N ILE A 217 -12.41 -3.20 13.96
CA ILE A 217 -11.15 -3.89 14.24
C ILE A 217 -10.27 -3.76 13.00
N LEU A 218 -9.15 -3.08 13.13
CA LEU A 218 -8.19 -2.80 12.06
C LEU A 218 -6.90 -3.56 12.36
N SER A 219 -6.60 -4.58 11.56
CA SER A 219 -5.37 -5.37 11.66
C SER A 219 -4.39 -4.92 10.58
N ASN A 220 -3.16 -4.55 10.96
CA ASN A 220 -2.15 -4.15 9.99
C ASN A 220 -0.71 -4.28 10.51
N TYR A 221 0.27 -4.32 9.62
CA TYR A 221 1.69 -4.24 10.00
C TYR A 221 2.10 -2.80 10.34
N MET A 222 1.86 -1.85 9.43
CA MET A 222 2.13 -0.42 9.63
C MET A 222 0.86 0.41 9.65
N VAL A 223 0.80 1.39 10.54
CA VAL A 223 -0.35 2.27 10.76
C VAL A 223 0.09 3.71 10.96
N ASP A 224 -0.22 4.56 9.98
CA ASP A 224 -0.16 6.02 10.12
C ASP A 224 -1.54 6.53 10.54
N THR A 225 -1.71 6.80 11.83
CA THR A 225 -3.01 7.24 12.40
C THR A 225 -3.44 8.61 11.87
N ASP A 226 -2.49 9.53 11.64
CA ASP A 226 -2.80 10.88 11.17
C ASP A 226 -3.31 10.83 9.72
N TRP A 227 -2.61 10.07 8.86
CA TRP A 227 -3.08 9.82 7.50
C TRP A 227 -4.42 9.09 7.49
N LEU A 228 -4.58 8.03 8.29
CA LEU A 228 -5.80 7.23 8.31
C LEU A 228 -7.03 8.06 8.68
N LEU A 229 -6.92 8.94 9.68
CA LEU A 229 -7.98 9.86 10.08
C LEU A 229 -8.24 10.94 9.03
N SER A 230 -7.20 11.42 8.34
CA SER A 230 -7.37 12.34 7.22
C SER A 230 -8.05 11.68 6.02
N ALA A 231 -7.73 10.41 5.72
CA ALA A 231 -8.23 9.68 4.56
C ALA A 231 -9.62 9.08 4.81
N CYS A 232 -9.96 8.78 6.08
CA CYS A 232 -11.29 8.32 6.50
C CYS A 232 -11.72 9.05 7.80
N PRO A 233 -12.19 10.30 7.71
CA PRO A 233 -12.58 11.07 8.89
C PRO A 233 -13.71 10.43 9.71
N LYS A 234 -14.55 9.61 9.09
CA LYS A 234 -15.64 8.88 9.77
C LYS A 234 -15.13 7.95 10.85
N LEU A 235 -13.91 7.42 10.73
CA LEU A 235 -13.31 6.54 11.71
C LEU A 235 -13.12 7.22 13.08
N SER A 236 -12.98 8.55 13.12
CA SER A 236 -12.93 9.32 14.37
C SER A 236 -14.23 9.28 15.17
N LYS A 237 -15.36 8.99 14.51
CA LYS A 237 -16.70 8.94 15.11
C LYS A 237 -17.13 7.53 15.52
N VAL A 238 -16.37 6.51 15.13
CA VAL A 238 -16.67 5.13 15.49
C VAL A 238 -16.48 4.96 16.99
N PRO A 239 -17.49 4.49 17.76
CA PRO A 239 -17.42 4.43 19.21
C PRO A 239 -16.23 3.64 19.75
N HIS A 240 -15.90 2.51 19.13
CA HIS A 240 -14.77 1.68 19.51
C HIS A 240 -13.95 1.26 18.29
N VAL A 241 -12.66 1.58 18.31
CA VAL A 241 -11.71 1.16 17.28
C VAL A 241 -10.57 0.38 17.93
N LEU A 242 -10.42 -0.90 17.59
CA LEU A 242 -9.26 -1.71 17.97
C LEU A 242 -8.27 -1.73 16.80
N VAL A 243 -7.04 -1.31 17.03
CA VAL A 243 -5.94 -1.37 16.06
C VAL A 243 -4.96 -2.47 16.50
N VAL A 244 -4.97 -3.58 15.77
CA VAL A 244 -4.02 -4.68 15.94
C VAL A 244 -2.81 -4.41 15.03
N HIS A 245 -1.63 -4.14 15.59
CA HIS A 245 -0.51 -3.58 14.85
C HIS A 245 0.80 -4.38 14.96
N GLY A 246 1.66 -4.24 13.93
CA GLY A 246 3.04 -4.74 13.90
C GLY A 246 4.10 -3.69 14.29
N GLU A 247 3.68 -2.46 14.62
CA GLU A 247 4.56 -1.31 14.81
C GLU A 247 5.71 -1.50 15.82
N SER A 248 6.77 -0.71 15.58
CA SER A 248 7.92 -0.59 16.48
C SER A 248 7.53 0.09 17.80
N VAL A 249 8.36 -0.07 18.84
CA VAL A 249 8.13 0.59 20.15
C VAL A 249 8.04 2.11 20.00
N VAL A 250 8.90 2.71 19.17
CA VAL A 250 8.93 4.15 18.94
C VAL A 250 7.65 4.64 18.26
N THR A 251 7.19 3.95 17.21
CA THR A 251 5.94 4.32 16.53
C THR A 251 4.74 4.14 17.46
N LEU A 252 4.71 3.06 18.25
CA LEU A 252 3.66 2.82 19.24
C LEU A 252 3.56 3.96 20.26
N GLU A 253 4.70 4.44 20.77
CA GLU A 253 4.72 5.57 21.70
C GLU A 253 4.20 6.88 21.08
N TYR A 254 4.39 7.07 19.77
CA TYR A 254 3.76 8.17 19.04
C TYR A 254 2.25 7.97 18.93
N MET A 255 1.80 6.79 18.44
CA MET A 255 0.39 6.47 18.27
C MET A 255 -0.40 6.59 19.58
N LYS A 256 0.18 6.18 20.72
CA LYS A 256 -0.46 6.34 22.04
C LYS A 256 -0.80 7.80 22.37
N ARG A 257 -0.01 8.76 21.87
CA ARG A 257 -0.19 10.20 22.12
C ARG A 257 -1.14 10.86 21.14
N THR A 258 -1.21 10.37 19.91
CA THR A 258 -1.95 11.02 18.81
C THR A 258 -3.29 10.36 18.49
N LYS A 259 -3.48 9.09 18.87
CA LYS A 259 -4.75 8.38 18.61
C LYS A 259 -5.93 9.04 19.34
N PRO A 260 -7.16 8.90 18.81
CA PRO A 260 -8.37 9.20 19.57
C PRO A 260 -8.46 8.40 20.88
N ALA A 261 -9.08 8.99 21.90
CA ALA A 261 -9.15 8.40 23.24
C ALA A 261 -9.80 7.01 23.26
N ASN A 262 -10.83 6.84 22.43
CA ASN A 262 -11.62 5.61 22.30
C ASN A 262 -10.98 4.51 21.43
N TRP A 263 -9.76 4.74 20.92
CA TRP A 263 -9.01 3.72 20.19
C TRP A 263 -8.20 2.84 21.13
N ILE A 264 -8.21 1.54 20.90
CA ILE A 264 -7.41 0.55 21.62
C ILE A 264 -6.28 0.12 20.69
N LEU A 265 -5.03 0.20 21.15
CA LEU A 265 -3.88 -0.32 20.40
C LEU A 265 -3.48 -1.67 20.99
N HIS A 266 -3.29 -2.68 20.14
CA HIS A 266 -2.89 -4.02 20.55
C HIS A 266 -1.78 -4.55 19.66
N LYS A 267 -0.72 -5.07 20.26
CA LYS A 267 0.35 -5.79 19.56
C LYS A 267 0.21 -7.29 19.89
N PRO A 268 -0.10 -8.14 18.91
CA PRO A 268 -0.21 -9.58 19.13
C PRO A 268 1.10 -10.19 19.65
N PRO A 269 1.03 -11.32 20.38
CA PRO A 269 2.22 -12.04 20.80
C PRO A 269 2.98 -12.60 19.58
N LEU A 270 4.29 -12.37 19.55
CA LEU A 270 5.21 -12.89 18.54
C LEU A 270 6.27 -13.75 19.24
N PRO A 271 5.94 -14.99 19.66
CA PRO A 271 6.79 -15.81 20.52
C PRO A 271 8.01 -16.41 19.81
N ILE A 272 8.05 -16.33 18.47
CA ILE A 272 9.15 -16.85 17.66
C ILE A 272 9.96 -15.66 17.13
N SER A 273 11.28 -15.75 17.25
CA SER A 273 12.21 -14.75 16.72
C SER A 273 11.96 -14.45 15.24
N TYR A 274 12.14 -13.19 14.85
CA TYR A 274 11.87 -12.68 13.49
C TYR A 274 10.39 -12.76 13.06
N GLY A 275 9.48 -13.18 13.95
CA GLY A 275 8.04 -13.15 13.70
C GLY A 275 7.54 -11.72 13.45
N THR A 276 6.57 -11.58 12.56
CA THR A 276 5.97 -10.29 12.20
C THR A 276 4.45 -10.41 12.16
N HIS A 277 3.73 -9.45 12.73
CA HIS A 277 2.29 -9.30 12.52
C HIS A 277 2.05 -8.67 11.14
N HIS A 278 1.84 -9.51 10.12
CA HIS A 278 1.73 -9.05 8.74
C HIS A 278 0.29 -8.93 8.22
N SER A 279 -0.68 -9.49 8.96
CA SER A 279 -2.09 -9.56 8.57
C SER A 279 -2.70 -8.17 8.38
N LYS A 280 -3.51 -8.06 7.32
CA LYS A 280 -4.13 -6.82 6.86
C LYS A 280 -5.60 -7.06 6.63
N ALA A 281 -6.40 -6.72 7.64
CA ALA A 281 -7.81 -7.05 7.66
C ALA A 281 -8.61 -5.97 8.40
N MET A 282 -9.88 -5.85 8.06
CA MET A 282 -10.84 -5.01 8.77
C MET A 282 -12.08 -5.84 9.11
N LEU A 283 -12.55 -5.74 10.35
CA LEU A 283 -13.85 -6.25 10.77
C LEU A 283 -14.67 -5.05 11.22
N LEU A 284 -15.67 -4.70 10.42
CA LEU A 284 -16.48 -3.49 10.62
C LEU A 284 -17.89 -3.93 10.98
N VAL A 285 -18.29 -3.70 12.23
CA VAL A 285 -19.61 -4.06 12.75
C VAL A 285 -20.58 -2.91 12.47
N TYR A 286 -21.70 -3.24 11.86
CA TYR A 286 -22.80 -2.35 11.51
C TYR A 286 -24.08 -2.79 12.25
N PRO A 287 -25.12 -1.94 12.30
CA PRO A 287 -26.42 -2.35 12.84
C PRO A 287 -26.98 -3.60 12.16
N GLN A 288 -26.70 -3.81 10.88
CA GLN A 288 -27.26 -4.90 10.09
C GLN A 288 -26.36 -6.17 10.00
N GLY A 289 -25.12 -6.11 10.45
CA GLY A 289 -24.20 -7.24 10.33
C GLY A 289 -22.73 -6.83 10.47
N VAL A 290 -21.82 -7.66 9.95
CA VAL A 290 -20.38 -7.39 9.90
C VAL A 290 -19.88 -7.39 8.47
N ARG A 291 -19.02 -6.42 8.12
CA ARG A 291 -18.17 -6.49 6.93
C ARG A 291 -16.83 -7.06 7.32
N ILE A 292 -16.41 -8.11 6.62
CA ILE A 292 -15.05 -8.62 6.70
C ILE A 292 -14.30 -8.16 5.46
N VAL A 293 -13.12 -7.60 5.68
CA VAL A 293 -12.21 -7.13 4.63
C VAL A 293 -10.85 -7.79 4.84
N VAL A 294 -10.29 -8.38 3.81
CA VAL A 294 -8.89 -8.86 3.79
C VAL A 294 -8.19 -8.16 2.64
N HIS A 295 -7.08 -7.49 2.91
CA HIS A 295 -6.39 -6.67 1.93
C HIS A 295 -4.87 -6.78 2.02
N THR A 296 -4.15 -6.07 1.15
CA THR A 296 -2.69 -6.16 1.05
C THR A 296 -1.95 -4.86 1.38
N ALA A 297 -2.67 -3.74 1.45
CA ALA A 297 -2.12 -2.43 1.82
C ALA A 297 -1.83 -2.27 3.31
N ASN A 298 -0.68 -1.69 3.65
CA ASN A 298 -0.50 -1.09 4.98
C ASN A 298 -1.43 0.13 5.17
N LEU A 299 -1.75 0.51 6.40
CA LEU A 299 -2.58 1.71 6.67
C LEU A 299 -1.73 2.99 6.61
N ILE A 300 -1.13 3.23 5.44
CA ILE A 300 -0.29 4.40 5.13
C ILE A 300 -0.62 4.93 3.72
N TYR A 301 -0.34 6.20 3.47
CA TYR A 301 -0.64 6.87 2.20
C TYR A 301 -0.17 6.10 0.97
N VAL A 302 1.12 5.72 0.96
CA VAL A 302 1.80 5.18 -0.22
C VAL A 302 1.13 3.88 -0.68
N ASP A 303 0.80 3.00 0.26
CA ASP A 303 0.23 1.69 -0.04
C ASP A 303 -1.18 1.78 -0.62
N TRP A 304 -1.98 2.77 -0.22
CA TRP A 304 -3.35 2.96 -0.70
C TRP A 304 -3.47 3.83 -1.95
N ASN A 305 -2.39 4.49 -2.37
CA ASN A 305 -2.44 5.46 -3.46
C ASN A 305 -1.46 5.19 -4.59
N ASN A 306 -0.37 4.45 -4.39
CA ASN A 306 0.70 4.36 -5.39
C ASN A 306 0.97 2.92 -5.88
N LYS A 307 0.48 1.90 -5.17
CA LYS A 307 0.88 0.50 -5.37
C LYS A 307 -0.25 -0.35 -5.93
N SER A 308 0.12 -1.42 -6.63
CA SER A 308 -0.85 -2.46 -6.99
C SER A 308 -1.16 -3.29 -5.74
N GLN A 309 -2.37 -3.11 -5.21
CA GLN A 309 -2.90 -3.83 -4.05
C GLN A 309 -4.22 -4.50 -4.40
N GLY A 310 -4.51 -5.61 -3.75
CA GLY A 310 -5.79 -6.29 -3.76
C GLY A 310 -6.53 -6.17 -2.42
N LEU A 311 -7.85 -6.25 -2.52
CA LEU A 311 -8.80 -6.30 -1.41
C LEU A 311 -9.92 -7.29 -1.74
N TRP A 312 -10.23 -8.15 -0.80
CA TRP A 312 -11.47 -8.92 -0.75
C TRP A 312 -12.35 -8.34 0.35
N MET A 313 -13.66 -8.22 0.10
CA MET A 313 -14.64 -7.84 1.11
C MET A 313 -15.99 -8.53 0.91
N GLN A 314 -16.64 -8.86 2.01
CA GLN A 314 -18.01 -9.40 2.03
C GLN A 314 -18.73 -8.98 3.31
N ASP A 315 -20.04 -8.79 3.20
CA ASP A 315 -20.94 -8.46 4.32
C ASP A 315 -21.68 -9.72 4.76
N PHE A 316 -21.80 -9.90 6.07
CA PHE A 316 -22.44 -11.03 6.73
C PHE A 316 -23.49 -10.52 7.72
N PRO A 317 -24.77 -10.90 7.58
CA PRO A 317 -25.82 -10.43 8.47
C PRO A 317 -25.68 -11.04 9.87
N TRP A 318 -26.49 -10.57 10.81
CA TRP A 318 -26.65 -11.26 12.10
C TRP A 318 -27.28 -12.64 11.90
N LYS A 319 -26.87 -13.62 12.71
CA LYS A 319 -27.58 -14.91 12.82
C LYS A 319 -28.94 -14.72 13.46
N ASP A 320 -29.89 -15.53 13.03
CA ASP A 320 -31.14 -15.71 13.76
C ASP A 320 -30.88 -16.39 15.11
N GLN A 321 -31.68 -16.07 16.13
CA GLN A 321 -31.45 -16.56 17.49
C GLN A 321 -31.50 -18.10 17.62
N ASN A 322 -32.16 -18.77 16.67
CA ASN A 322 -32.30 -20.22 16.64
C ASN A 322 -31.28 -20.90 15.71
N ASP A 323 -30.48 -20.14 14.97
CA ASP A 323 -29.52 -20.68 14.03
C ASP A 323 -28.20 -21.04 14.72
N SER A 324 -27.95 -22.34 14.85
CA SER A 324 -26.70 -22.91 15.37
C SER A 324 -25.76 -23.40 14.26
N SER A 325 -26.11 -23.15 13.00
CA SER A 325 -25.26 -23.51 11.87
C SER A 325 -23.89 -22.84 11.99
N THR A 326 -22.86 -23.56 11.57
CA THR A 326 -21.50 -23.04 11.48
C THR A 326 -20.95 -23.42 10.12
N CYS A 327 -20.03 -22.62 9.59
CA CYS A 327 -19.32 -22.95 8.37
C CYS A 327 -17.81 -22.92 8.60
N GLU A 328 -17.05 -23.41 7.63
CA GLU A 328 -15.59 -23.47 7.74
C GLU A 328 -14.96 -22.08 7.90
N LEU A 329 -15.48 -21.07 7.18
CA LEU A 329 -15.00 -19.69 7.32
C LEU A 329 -15.17 -19.16 8.75
N GLU A 330 -16.33 -19.41 9.35
CA GLU A 330 -16.62 -18.99 10.73
C GLU A 330 -15.60 -19.58 11.70
N ASN A 331 -15.42 -20.91 11.65
CA ASN A 331 -14.50 -21.63 12.52
C ASN A 331 -13.05 -21.15 12.36
N ASP A 332 -12.58 -21.04 11.11
CA ASP A 332 -11.22 -20.56 10.80
C ASP A 332 -11.03 -19.10 11.27
N LEU A 333 -12.03 -18.23 11.07
CA LEU A 333 -11.98 -16.83 11.50
C LEU A 333 -11.88 -16.74 13.02
N ILE A 334 -12.74 -17.45 13.76
CA ILE A 334 -12.74 -17.40 15.22
C ILE A 334 -11.43 -17.92 15.80
N ASP A 335 -10.92 -19.05 15.29
CA ASP A 335 -9.63 -19.60 15.71
C ASP A 335 -8.51 -18.57 15.45
N TYR A 336 -8.51 -17.92 14.28
CA TYR A 336 -7.54 -16.88 13.95
C TYR A 336 -7.64 -15.67 14.90
N LEU A 337 -8.85 -15.13 15.12
CA LEU A 337 -9.03 -13.99 16.03
C LEU A 337 -8.66 -14.33 17.47
N ALA A 338 -8.96 -15.55 17.92
CA ALA A 338 -8.57 -16.04 19.25
C ALA A 338 -7.04 -16.14 19.43
N SER A 339 -6.30 -16.32 18.34
CA SER A 339 -4.83 -16.35 18.35
C SER A 339 -4.21 -14.96 18.52
N LEU A 340 -4.93 -13.87 18.19
CA LEU A 340 -4.44 -12.51 18.31
C LEU A 340 -4.34 -12.01 19.76
N LYS A 341 -5.07 -12.66 20.69
CA LYS A 341 -5.03 -12.39 22.14
C LYS A 341 -5.24 -10.92 22.51
N TRP A 342 -6.12 -10.21 21.80
CA TRP A 342 -6.45 -8.83 22.15
C TRP A 342 -7.32 -8.77 23.43
N PRO A 343 -7.31 -7.64 24.16
CA PRO A 343 -8.15 -7.48 25.35
C PRO A 343 -9.64 -7.43 24.99
N GLU A 344 -10.46 -8.15 25.75
CA GLU A 344 -11.93 -8.00 25.68
C GLU A 344 -12.33 -6.58 26.09
N PHE A 345 -13.27 -6.00 25.35
CA PHE A 345 -13.88 -4.71 25.72
C PHE A 345 -15.40 -4.78 25.52
N THR A 346 -16.13 -3.97 26.28
CA THR A 346 -17.59 -3.91 26.16
C THR A 346 -17.99 -2.77 25.24
N SER A 347 -18.93 -3.03 24.32
CA SER A 347 -19.50 -2.04 23.41
C SER A 347 -21.01 -2.09 23.47
N ASN A 348 -21.66 -0.95 23.63
CA ASN A 348 -23.11 -0.84 23.55
C ASN A 348 -23.51 -0.62 22.09
N LEU A 349 -24.14 -1.63 21.47
CA LEU A 349 -24.62 -1.57 20.10
C LEU A 349 -26.06 -1.04 20.11
N PRO A 350 -26.35 0.09 19.43
CA PRO A 350 -27.71 0.64 19.39
C PRO A 350 -28.73 -0.41 18.97
N SER A 351 -29.85 -0.48 19.71
CA SER A 351 -30.96 -1.43 19.52
C SER A 351 -30.64 -2.92 19.70
N LEU A 352 -29.37 -3.31 19.88
CA LEU A 352 -28.96 -4.70 20.10
C LEU A 352 -28.45 -4.95 21.54
N GLY A 353 -28.08 -3.89 22.26
CA GLY A 353 -27.65 -3.94 23.65
C GLY A 353 -26.13 -4.02 23.82
N SER A 354 -25.71 -4.36 25.04
CA SER A 354 -24.30 -4.40 25.43
C SER A 354 -23.67 -5.74 25.08
N PHE A 355 -22.54 -5.72 24.37
CA PHE A 355 -21.78 -6.91 24.00
C PHE A 355 -20.34 -6.83 24.46
N LYS A 356 -19.81 -7.99 24.88
CA LYS A 356 -18.38 -8.23 25.02
C LYS A 356 -17.79 -8.51 23.65
N ILE A 357 -16.89 -7.65 23.20
CA ILE A 357 -16.19 -7.77 21.92
C ILE A 357 -14.90 -8.55 22.16
N ASN A 358 -14.90 -9.79 21.70
CA ASN A 358 -13.78 -10.74 21.73
C ASN A 358 -13.88 -11.64 20.46
N SER A 359 -13.10 -12.72 20.36
CA SER A 359 -13.19 -13.62 19.20
C SER A 359 -14.54 -14.32 19.07
N SER A 360 -15.18 -14.71 20.19
CA SER A 360 -16.47 -15.41 20.16
C SER A 360 -17.66 -14.50 19.82
N PHE A 361 -17.52 -13.19 19.97
CA PHE A 361 -18.50 -12.21 19.48
C PHE A 361 -18.81 -12.42 17.99
N PHE A 362 -17.81 -12.78 17.19
CA PHE A 362 -17.97 -12.98 15.74
C PHE A 362 -18.75 -14.24 15.37
N LYS A 363 -19.10 -15.13 16.31
CA LYS A 363 -20.05 -16.25 16.10
C LYS A 363 -21.49 -15.77 15.86
N LYS A 364 -21.79 -14.50 16.16
CA LYS A 364 -23.13 -13.92 16.07
C LYS A 364 -23.55 -13.53 14.64
N PHE A 365 -22.67 -13.68 13.66
CA PHE A 365 -22.94 -13.33 12.26
C PHE A 365 -23.05 -14.59 11.40
N ASP A 366 -23.94 -14.56 10.42
CA ASP A 366 -24.20 -15.67 9.51
C ASP A 366 -23.21 -15.63 8.33
N TYR A 367 -22.34 -16.64 8.27
CA TYR A 367 -21.34 -16.82 7.23
C TYR A 367 -21.74 -17.87 6.17
N GLY A 368 -23.01 -18.31 6.15
CA GLY A 368 -23.49 -19.38 5.26
C GLY A 368 -23.34 -19.07 3.77
N ASN A 369 -23.34 -17.79 3.40
CA ASN A 369 -23.11 -17.34 2.02
C ASN A 369 -21.63 -17.05 1.68
N ALA A 370 -20.69 -17.49 2.51
CA ALA A 370 -19.26 -17.34 2.23
C ALA A 370 -18.81 -18.24 1.08
N GLU A 371 -18.29 -17.64 0.01
CA GLU A 371 -17.73 -18.36 -1.16
C GLU A 371 -16.21 -18.53 -1.09
N VAL A 372 -15.58 -18.13 0.02
CA VAL A 372 -14.13 -18.17 0.22
C VAL A 372 -13.74 -19.06 1.40
N ARG A 373 -12.46 -19.44 1.44
CA ARG A 373 -11.84 -20.11 2.59
C ARG A 373 -10.77 -19.19 3.18
N LEU A 374 -10.68 -19.15 4.51
CA LEU A 374 -9.64 -18.40 5.19
C LEU A 374 -8.38 -19.25 5.31
N ILE A 375 -7.27 -18.72 4.80
CA ILE A 375 -5.94 -19.31 4.96
C ILE A 375 -5.10 -18.29 5.73
N ALA A 376 -4.98 -18.51 7.03
CA ALA A 376 -4.20 -17.65 7.93
C ALA A 376 -2.90 -18.35 8.36
N SER A 377 -1.95 -17.57 8.84
CA SER A 377 -0.72 -18.08 9.48
C SER A 377 -0.62 -17.51 10.88
N VAL A 378 -0.40 -18.40 11.86
CA VAL A 378 -0.27 -18.06 13.28
C VAL A 378 1.09 -18.56 13.76
N PRO A 379 1.92 -17.73 14.43
CA PRO A 379 3.20 -18.17 14.97
C PRO A 379 3.03 -19.35 15.94
N GLY A 380 3.84 -20.39 15.75
CA GLY A 380 3.84 -21.56 16.62
C GLY A 380 4.43 -22.79 15.93
N HIS A 381 4.73 -23.81 16.73
CA HIS A 381 5.02 -25.15 16.24
C HIS A 381 3.72 -25.94 16.28
N HIS A 382 3.17 -26.27 15.11
CA HIS A 382 1.87 -26.92 14.96
C HIS A 382 2.05 -28.41 14.65
N SER A 383 1.41 -29.28 15.43
CA SER A 383 1.50 -30.73 15.28
C SER A 383 0.13 -31.39 15.47
N GLY A 384 0.04 -32.69 15.14
CA GLY A 384 -1.21 -33.46 15.25
C GLY A 384 -2.34 -32.82 14.45
N SER A 385 -3.52 -32.68 15.07
CA SER A 385 -4.69 -32.06 14.45
C SER A 385 -4.51 -30.58 14.10
N ASN A 386 -3.57 -29.88 14.75
CA ASN A 386 -3.29 -28.47 14.46
C ASN A 386 -2.43 -28.26 13.21
N LEU A 387 -1.80 -29.30 12.68
CA LEU A 387 -0.91 -29.20 11.51
C LEU A 387 -1.62 -28.60 10.29
N LYS A 388 -2.89 -28.95 10.08
CA LYS A 388 -3.70 -28.49 8.95
C LYS A 388 -4.42 -27.15 9.20
N LYS A 389 -4.22 -26.49 10.35
CA LYS A 389 -4.93 -25.25 10.69
C LYS A 389 -4.36 -23.99 10.02
N TRP A 390 -3.05 -23.96 9.76
CA TRP A 390 -2.37 -22.72 9.37
C TRP A 390 -1.44 -22.90 8.17
N GLY A 391 -1.12 -21.77 7.52
CA GLY A 391 -0.12 -21.69 6.46
C GLY A 391 -0.42 -22.56 5.24
N HIS A 392 0.64 -23.03 4.58
CA HIS A 392 0.52 -23.85 3.36
C HIS A 392 -0.12 -25.23 3.64
N MET A 393 -0.10 -25.72 4.88
CA MET A 393 -0.78 -26.96 5.26
C MET A 393 -2.30 -26.80 5.31
N LYS A 394 -2.80 -25.64 5.75
CA LYS A 394 -4.23 -25.29 5.58
C LYS A 394 -4.61 -25.21 4.11
N LEU A 395 -3.79 -24.54 3.29
CA LEU A 395 -3.99 -24.49 1.84
C LEU A 395 -4.08 -25.89 1.23
N ARG A 396 -3.13 -26.78 1.54
CA ARG A 396 -3.14 -28.19 1.14
C ARG A 396 -4.48 -28.85 1.50
N SER A 397 -4.89 -28.75 2.77
CA SER A 397 -6.13 -29.39 3.25
C SER A 397 -7.41 -28.87 2.59
N VAL A 398 -7.42 -27.60 2.16
CA VAL A 398 -8.54 -27.00 1.42
C VAL A 398 -8.53 -27.54 -0.02
N LEU A 399 -7.37 -27.55 -0.67
CA LEU A 399 -7.24 -28.03 -2.05
C LEU A 399 -7.53 -29.53 -2.18
N GLU A 400 -7.17 -30.34 -1.18
CA GLU A 400 -7.52 -31.78 -1.09
C GLU A 400 -9.04 -32.04 -1.20
N GLN A 401 -9.87 -31.04 -0.91
CA GLN A 401 -11.33 -31.13 -0.97
C GLN A 401 -11.91 -30.56 -2.27
N CYS A 402 -11.07 -29.97 -3.13
CA CYS A 402 -11.49 -29.34 -4.38
C CYS A 402 -11.31 -30.29 -5.56
N ASN A 403 -12.30 -30.33 -6.45
CA ASN A 403 -12.18 -30.96 -7.75
C ASN A 403 -11.94 -29.88 -8.82
N PHE A 404 -11.14 -30.20 -9.83
CA PHE A 404 -10.75 -29.30 -10.91
C PHE A 404 -10.98 -29.95 -12.27
N ASP A 405 -11.17 -29.12 -13.30
CA ASP A 405 -11.26 -29.57 -14.68
C ASP A 405 -9.94 -30.19 -15.16
N GLU A 406 -10.01 -31.14 -16.10
CA GLU A 406 -8.85 -31.83 -16.66
C GLU A 406 -7.79 -30.86 -17.23
N GLU A 407 -8.23 -29.75 -17.83
CA GLU A 407 -7.33 -28.73 -18.38
C GLU A 407 -6.38 -28.16 -17.32
N CYS A 408 -6.81 -28.09 -16.05
CA CYS A 408 -6.02 -27.54 -14.95
C CYS A 408 -4.72 -28.31 -14.70
N GLN A 409 -4.64 -29.58 -15.12
CA GLN A 409 -3.42 -30.37 -15.03
C GLN A 409 -2.25 -29.68 -15.74
N LYS A 410 -2.51 -29.00 -16.86
CA LYS A 410 -1.51 -28.35 -17.72
C LYS A 410 -1.07 -26.98 -17.21
N PHE A 411 -1.77 -26.43 -16.22
CA PHE A 411 -1.56 -25.05 -15.80
C PHE A 411 -0.39 -24.93 -14.82
N PRO A 412 0.51 -23.95 -15.00
CA PRO A 412 1.58 -23.69 -14.03
C PRO A 412 1.03 -23.17 -12.70
N LEU A 413 1.83 -23.30 -11.65
CA LEU A 413 1.62 -22.63 -10.38
C LEU A 413 2.28 -21.25 -10.44
N VAL A 414 1.51 -20.19 -10.25
CA VAL A 414 2.02 -18.82 -10.29
C VAL A 414 2.10 -18.26 -8.87
N TYR A 415 3.30 -17.87 -8.46
CA TYR A 415 3.61 -17.23 -7.18
C TYR A 415 3.97 -15.78 -7.45
N GLN A 416 3.14 -14.86 -6.97
CA GLN A 416 3.43 -13.43 -7.04
C GLN A 416 3.47 -12.92 -5.60
N PHE A 417 4.58 -12.28 -5.25
CA PHE A 417 4.74 -11.67 -3.94
C PHE A 417 5.68 -10.45 -4.02
N SER A 418 5.84 -9.76 -2.90
CA SER A 418 6.65 -8.54 -2.81
C SER A 418 7.79 -8.67 -1.78
N SER A 419 8.12 -9.86 -1.30
CA SER A 419 9.26 -10.09 -0.42
C SER A 419 9.64 -11.55 -0.46
N LEU A 420 10.93 -11.85 -0.44
CA LEU A 420 11.48 -13.19 -0.50
C LEU A 420 12.41 -13.44 0.70
N GLY A 421 11.99 -14.36 1.57
CA GLY A 421 12.85 -14.92 2.61
C GLY A 421 13.87 -15.90 2.05
N SER A 422 14.71 -16.45 2.92
CA SER A 422 15.64 -17.51 2.51
C SER A 422 14.86 -18.81 2.26
N VAL A 423 14.86 -19.28 1.02
CA VAL A 423 14.21 -20.54 0.62
C VAL A 423 15.23 -21.56 0.09
N ASP A 424 14.93 -22.85 0.20
CA ASP A 424 15.72 -23.95 -0.36
C ASP A 424 14.84 -24.87 -1.23
N GLU A 425 15.45 -25.86 -1.87
CA GLU A 425 14.74 -26.78 -2.77
C GLU A 425 13.69 -27.63 -2.06
N LYS A 426 13.95 -28.03 -0.81
CA LYS A 426 13.02 -28.84 0.00
C LYS A 426 11.75 -28.06 0.29
N TRP A 427 11.91 -26.81 0.70
CA TRP A 427 10.79 -25.91 0.98
C TRP A 427 10.00 -25.58 -0.28
N MET A 428 10.68 -25.33 -1.42
CA MET A 428 10.01 -25.12 -2.71
C MET A 428 9.21 -26.35 -3.15
N ALA A 429 9.75 -27.56 -2.97
CA ALA A 429 9.06 -28.81 -3.26
C ALA A 429 7.83 -29.02 -2.36
N GLU A 430 7.94 -28.70 -1.07
CA GLU A 430 6.84 -28.81 -0.11
C GLU A 430 5.68 -27.86 -0.46
N LEU A 431 6.00 -26.60 -0.77
CA LEU A 431 4.98 -25.63 -1.21
C LEU A 431 4.35 -26.03 -2.54
N LYS A 432 5.16 -26.48 -3.52
CA LYS A 432 4.68 -27.02 -4.81
C LYS A 432 3.69 -28.17 -4.59
N SER A 433 4.00 -29.08 -3.68
CA SER A 433 3.12 -30.20 -3.32
C SER A 433 1.81 -29.71 -2.70
N SER A 434 1.87 -28.80 -1.71
CA SER A 434 0.67 -28.20 -1.11
C SER A 434 -0.23 -27.50 -2.12
N MET A 435 0.34 -26.75 -3.06
CA MET A 435 -0.42 -26.04 -4.09
C MET A 435 -0.97 -26.94 -5.19
N SER A 436 -0.54 -28.19 -5.25
CA SER A 436 -0.98 -29.18 -6.25
C SER A 436 -1.93 -30.24 -5.69
N SER A 437 -2.39 -30.09 -4.44
CA SER A 437 -3.09 -31.17 -3.72
C SER A 437 -4.56 -31.37 -4.12
N GLY A 438 -5.03 -30.73 -5.19
CA GLY A 438 -6.36 -30.94 -5.74
C GLY A 438 -6.51 -32.26 -6.51
N SER A 439 -7.76 -32.61 -6.81
CA SER A 439 -8.11 -33.77 -7.65
C SER A 439 -8.93 -33.35 -8.86
N LEU A 440 -9.04 -34.23 -9.84
CA LEU A 440 -10.04 -34.15 -10.91
C LEU A 440 -11.42 -34.62 -10.40
N GLU A 441 -12.46 -34.44 -11.23
CA GLU A 441 -13.82 -34.92 -10.91
C GLU A 441 -13.87 -36.44 -10.64
N ASP A 442 -13.05 -37.23 -11.34
CA ASP A 442 -12.91 -38.68 -11.18
C ASP A 442 -12.06 -39.10 -9.96
N LYS A 443 -11.65 -38.13 -9.12
CA LYS A 443 -10.77 -38.29 -7.95
C LYS A 443 -9.31 -38.61 -8.25
N THR A 444 -8.90 -38.64 -9.52
CA THR A 444 -7.49 -38.72 -9.89
C THR A 444 -6.73 -37.48 -9.39
N PRO A 445 -5.51 -37.60 -8.83
CA PRO A 445 -4.73 -36.43 -8.43
C PRO A 445 -4.51 -35.46 -9.60
N LEU A 446 -4.61 -34.15 -9.35
CA LEU A 446 -4.45 -33.10 -10.38
C LEU A 446 -3.01 -33.04 -10.95
N GLY A 447 -2.07 -33.72 -10.31
CA GLY A 447 -0.66 -33.69 -10.69
C GLY A 447 0.04 -32.41 -10.27
N LEU A 448 1.37 -32.47 -10.23
CA LEU A 448 2.22 -31.35 -9.83
C LEU A 448 2.26 -30.28 -10.93
N GLY A 449 1.92 -29.04 -10.59
CA GLY A 449 2.12 -27.91 -11.51
C GLY A 449 3.54 -27.34 -11.40
N GLU A 450 4.05 -26.75 -12.48
CA GLU A 450 5.37 -26.11 -12.48
C GLU A 450 5.34 -24.69 -11.90
N PRO A 451 6.20 -24.34 -10.92
CA PRO A 451 6.24 -23.00 -10.35
C PRO A 451 6.77 -21.94 -11.30
N LEU A 452 6.11 -20.79 -11.30
CA LEU A 452 6.55 -19.53 -11.90
C LEU A 452 6.47 -18.43 -10.83
N ILE A 453 7.56 -17.73 -10.60
CA ILE A 453 7.65 -16.65 -9.62
C ILE A 453 7.63 -15.31 -10.35
N ILE A 454 6.52 -14.58 -10.22
CA ILE A 454 6.36 -13.24 -10.78
C ILE A 454 7.06 -12.23 -9.87
N TRP A 455 8.11 -11.61 -10.39
CA TRP A 455 8.96 -10.68 -9.66
C TRP A 455 9.28 -9.43 -10.49
N PRO A 456 9.23 -8.21 -9.91
CA PRO A 456 9.66 -7.01 -10.60
C PRO A 456 11.17 -6.97 -10.82
N THR A 457 11.59 -6.63 -12.04
CA THR A 457 13.01 -6.39 -12.36
C THR A 457 13.47 -5.03 -11.80
N VAL A 458 14.78 -4.81 -11.73
CA VAL A 458 15.36 -3.49 -11.41
C VAL A 458 14.82 -2.42 -12.37
N GLU A 459 14.69 -2.76 -13.64
CA GLU A 459 14.19 -1.89 -14.69
C GLU A 459 12.70 -1.55 -14.49
N ASP A 460 11.87 -2.52 -14.09
CA ASP A 460 10.46 -2.29 -13.78
C ASP A 460 10.30 -1.32 -12.60
N VAL A 461 11.15 -1.45 -11.57
CA VAL A 461 11.19 -0.55 -10.42
C VAL A 461 11.64 0.85 -10.85
N ARG A 462 12.74 0.95 -11.59
CA ARG A 462 13.30 2.21 -12.10
C ARG A 462 12.29 2.99 -12.94
N CYS A 463 11.55 2.30 -13.80
CA CYS A 463 10.55 2.88 -14.71
C CYS A 463 9.14 2.99 -14.11
N SER A 464 8.94 2.59 -12.85
CA SER A 464 7.67 2.71 -12.14
C SER A 464 7.28 4.18 -11.90
N LEU A 465 6.04 4.42 -11.46
CA LEU A 465 5.56 5.77 -11.10
C LEU A 465 6.31 6.35 -9.88
N GLU A 466 6.84 5.50 -9.01
CA GLU A 466 7.58 5.90 -7.80
C GLU A 466 9.10 5.83 -8.01
N GLY A 467 9.58 5.39 -9.17
CA GLY A 467 10.99 5.09 -9.42
C GLY A 467 11.57 4.11 -8.39
N TYR A 468 12.84 4.28 -8.03
CA TYR A 468 13.50 3.43 -7.03
C TYR A 468 12.83 3.42 -5.65
N ALA A 469 12.06 4.46 -5.29
CA ALA A 469 11.32 4.48 -4.03
C ALA A 469 10.26 3.37 -3.96
N ALA A 470 9.82 2.82 -5.10
CA ALA A 470 8.94 1.67 -5.15
C ALA A 470 9.57 0.39 -4.56
N GLY A 471 10.90 0.28 -4.61
CA GLY A 471 11.66 -0.86 -4.08
C GLY A 471 11.50 -1.06 -2.57
N ASN A 472 11.11 -0.02 -1.83
CA ASN A 472 10.78 -0.14 -0.40
C ASN A 472 9.58 -1.07 -0.13
N ALA A 473 8.72 -1.28 -1.14
CA ALA A 473 7.59 -2.21 -1.06
C ALA A 473 7.96 -3.64 -1.48
N ILE A 474 9.21 -3.83 -1.93
CA ILE A 474 9.75 -5.10 -2.42
C ILE A 474 11.00 -5.52 -1.60
N PRO A 475 10.93 -5.61 -0.26
CA PRO A 475 12.10 -5.86 0.57
C PRO A 475 12.57 -7.32 0.44
N SER A 476 13.74 -7.53 -0.16
CA SER A 476 14.41 -8.83 -0.22
C SER A 476 15.94 -8.66 -0.17
N PRO A 477 16.64 -9.42 0.67
CA PRO A 477 18.10 -9.52 0.59
C PRO A 477 18.55 -10.03 -0.78
N LEU A 478 19.57 -9.40 -1.35
CA LEU A 478 20.07 -9.74 -2.69
C LEU A 478 20.47 -11.22 -2.80
N ASN A 479 21.17 -11.72 -1.79
CA ASN A 479 21.57 -13.13 -1.68
C ASN A 479 20.41 -14.13 -1.63
N ASN A 480 19.18 -13.70 -1.28
CA ASN A 480 18.00 -14.56 -1.38
C ASN A 480 17.45 -14.58 -2.81
N VAL A 481 17.45 -13.44 -3.49
CA VAL A 481 16.91 -13.29 -4.85
C VAL A 481 17.84 -13.94 -5.89
N GLU A 482 19.15 -13.85 -5.69
CA GLU A 482 20.16 -14.37 -6.64
C GLU A 482 20.46 -15.87 -6.49
N LYS A 483 19.75 -16.59 -5.61
CA LYS A 483 19.96 -18.04 -5.44
C LYS A 483 19.78 -18.76 -6.77
N GLU A 484 20.79 -19.54 -7.16
CA GLU A 484 20.80 -20.33 -8.40
C GLU A 484 19.53 -21.16 -8.61
N LEU A 485 19.02 -21.80 -7.54
CA LEU A 485 17.82 -22.62 -7.60
C LEU A 485 16.58 -21.87 -8.09
N LEU A 486 16.51 -20.55 -7.88
CA LEU A 486 15.36 -19.71 -8.25
C LEU A 486 15.41 -19.23 -9.69
N LYS A 487 16.58 -19.25 -10.34
CA LYS A 487 16.76 -18.70 -11.70
C LYS A 487 15.79 -19.30 -12.71
N LYS A 488 15.47 -20.59 -12.57
CA LYS A 488 14.54 -21.32 -13.45
C LYS A 488 13.06 -20.99 -13.23
N TYR A 489 12.71 -20.31 -12.15
CA TYR A 489 11.31 -20.00 -11.82
C TYR A 489 10.92 -18.57 -12.16
N TRP A 490 11.87 -17.66 -12.35
CA TRP A 490 11.55 -16.25 -12.46
C TRP A 490 10.74 -15.91 -13.72
N ALA A 491 9.74 -15.05 -13.53
CA ALA A 491 8.92 -14.47 -14.57
C ALA A 491 8.70 -12.98 -14.28
N LYS A 492 8.60 -12.17 -15.35
CA LYS A 492 8.53 -10.71 -15.23
C LYS A 492 7.17 -10.22 -14.71
N TRP A 493 7.18 -9.19 -13.88
CA TRP A 493 5.96 -8.44 -13.55
C TRP A 493 5.36 -7.77 -14.79
N LYS A 494 4.12 -8.12 -15.13
CA LYS A 494 3.36 -7.50 -16.23
C LYS A 494 1.88 -7.41 -15.87
N ALA A 495 1.33 -6.21 -15.93
CA ALA A 495 -0.06 -5.92 -15.57
C ALA A 495 -0.72 -4.95 -16.58
N SER A 496 -0.47 -5.18 -17.87
CA SER A 496 -0.94 -4.31 -18.96
C SER A 496 -2.47 -4.27 -19.04
N HIS A 497 -3.11 -5.43 -18.84
CA HIS A 497 -4.58 -5.59 -18.84
C HIS A 497 -5.29 -4.73 -17.77
N THR A 498 -4.59 -4.34 -16.70
CA THR A 498 -5.11 -3.46 -15.64
C THR A 498 -4.48 -2.08 -15.65
N GLY A 499 -3.65 -1.74 -16.64
CA GLY A 499 -2.93 -0.48 -16.73
C GLY A 499 -1.86 -0.28 -15.65
N ARG A 500 -1.41 -1.35 -14.99
CA ARG A 500 -0.63 -1.34 -13.74
C ARG A 500 0.83 -1.78 -13.89
N CYS A 501 1.37 -1.85 -15.11
CA CYS A 501 2.78 -2.21 -15.32
C CYS A 501 3.75 -1.26 -14.58
N ARG A 502 3.40 0.02 -14.48
CA ARG A 502 4.23 1.04 -13.81
C ARG A 502 3.93 1.20 -12.32
N THR A 503 3.07 0.36 -11.75
CA THR A 503 2.68 0.42 -10.33
C THR A 503 3.14 -0.85 -9.65
N MET A 504 4.20 -0.75 -8.85
CA MET A 504 4.85 -1.93 -8.28
C MET A 504 3.89 -2.75 -7.42
N PRO A 505 3.97 -4.09 -7.51
CA PRO A 505 3.11 -4.97 -6.76
C PRO A 505 3.50 -4.99 -5.29
N HIS A 506 2.53 -4.65 -4.45
CA HIS A 506 2.56 -5.00 -3.03
C HIS A 506 1.45 -6.00 -2.68
N ILE A 507 0.56 -6.31 -3.64
CA ILE A 507 -0.29 -7.50 -3.60
C ILE A 507 0.56 -8.79 -3.55
N LYS A 508 -0.02 -9.86 -3.00
CA LYS A 508 0.53 -11.22 -3.00
C LYS A 508 -0.56 -12.17 -3.48
N THR A 509 -0.30 -12.96 -4.52
CA THR A 509 -1.25 -13.92 -5.08
C THR A 509 -0.56 -15.23 -5.42
N TYR A 510 -1.25 -16.33 -5.15
CA TYR A 510 -0.81 -17.69 -5.44
C TYR A 510 -1.95 -18.38 -6.19
N THR A 511 -1.68 -18.92 -7.37
CA THR A 511 -2.73 -19.51 -8.22
C THR A 511 -2.20 -20.66 -9.08
N ARG A 512 -3.10 -21.45 -9.64
CA ARG A 512 -2.84 -22.40 -10.73
C ARG A 512 -3.64 -21.90 -11.94
N TYR A 513 -2.95 -21.40 -12.96
CA TYR A 513 -3.58 -20.58 -14.00
C TYR A 513 -2.97 -20.82 -15.38
N ASN A 514 -3.82 -20.90 -16.41
CA ASN A 514 -3.45 -21.28 -17.78
C ASN A 514 -2.70 -20.23 -18.58
N GLY A 515 -2.48 -19.05 -18.01
CA GLY A 515 -1.54 -18.09 -18.57
C GLY A 515 -1.91 -17.50 -19.92
N LEU A 516 -3.20 -17.42 -20.30
CA LEU A 516 -3.61 -16.58 -21.43
C LEU A 516 -3.10 -15.14 -21.19
N GLY A 517 -1.97 -14.79 -21.82
CA GLY A 517 -1.25 -13.52 -21.64
C GLY A 517 0.10 -13.57 -20.89
N ILE A 518 0.58 -14.74 -20.45
CA ILE A 518 1.91 -14.94 -19.84
C ILE A 518 2.77 -15.68 -20.88
N SER A 519 3.61 -14.96 -21.65
CA SER A 519 4.59 -15.64 -22.52
C SER A 519 5.79 -16.07 -21.70
N ALA A 520 6.14 -17.36 -21.79
CA ALA A 520 7.36 -17.93 -21.23
C ALA A 520 8.63 -17.51 -22.02
N ASP A 521 8.47 -16.74 -23.11
CA ASP A 521 9.54 -16.44 -24.08
C ASP A 521 10.34 -15.15 -23.84
N ASP A 522 10.20 -14.47 -22.69
CA ASP A 522 11.09 -13.34 -22.33
C ASP A 522 12.09 -13.76 -21.25
N SER A 523 12.95 -14.72 -21.58
CA SER A 523 13.98 -15.29 -20.71
C SER A 523 15.25 -14.44 -20.63
N PHE A 524 15.20 -13.21 -20.11
CA PHE A 524 16.41 -12.52 -19.64
C PHE A 524 16.10 -11.63 -18.45
N LEU A 525 16.47 -12.10 -17.26
CA LEU A 525 16.37 -11.32 -16.03
C LEU A 525 17.71 -10.74 -15.57
N TRP A 526 18.83 -11.11 -16.17
CA TRP A 526 20.17 -10.62 -15.80
C TRP A 526 21.15 -10.85 -16.97
N ASP A 527 21.65 -9.79 -17.59
CA ASP A 527 22.85 -9.82 -18.44
C ASP A 527 23.98 -9.12 -17.68
N PRO A 528 24.89 -9.86 -17.02
CA PRO A 528 26.04 -9.29 -16.32
C PRO A 528 27.13 -8.73 -17.27
N GLY A 529 26.95 -8.84 -18.59
CA GLY A 529 27.92 -8.44 -19.62
C GLY A 529 27.71 -7.06 -20.23
N LYS A 530 26.74 -6.28 -19.74
CA LYS A 530 26.58 -4.86 -20.09
C LYS A 530 26.71 -4.01 -18.82
N TYR A 531 27.96 -3.80 -18.41
CA TYR A 531 28.40 -2.76 -17.48
C TYR A 531 29.59 -2.04 -18.11
#